data_AF-A0A7D9IW98-F1
#
_entry.id   AF-A0A7D9IW98-F1
#
_cell.length_a   1.000
_cell.length_b   1.000
_cell.length_c   1.000
_cell.angle_alpha   90.00
_cell.angle_beta   90.00
_cell.angle_gamma   90.00
#
_symmetry.space_group_name_H-M   'P 1'
#
loop_
_entity.id
_entity.type
_entity.pdbx_description
1 polymer ?
#
loop_
_entity_poly.entity_id
_entity_poly.type
_entity_poly.pdbx_seq_one_letter_code
_entity_poly.pdbx_strand_id
1 'polypeptide(L)'
;DPVVQSLLKNSTILDDDTDDAQQLVEWMKDKKFGWQICYRASEDGWGSADFHRKCDDVGPTVTLIKCGTNVFGGFTDQSWKVSAQCGGCKRSNLSFVFSLRNKEKLPPFKCPIKNDQIDKAIWCHPSNGANFGGGNLYIANSANTNQMSYATCFGSVYKLPQGYQPCTPQTQSLLAGSENFTPTKIEVFC
;
A
#
# COMPACT_ATOMS: atom_id res chain seq x y z
N ASP A 1 14.39 -18.27 -6.55
CA ASP A 1 13.27 -17.84 -7.40
C ASP A 1 13.68 -16.61 -8.21
N PRO A 2 13.65 -16.64 -9.55
CA PRO A 2 14.01 -15.50 -10.41
C PRO A 2 13.18 -14.24 -10.16
N VAL A 3 11.91 -14.39 -9.78
CA VAL A 3 11.01 -13.26 -9.49
C VAL A 3 11.48 -12.55 -8.23
N VAL A 4 11.80 -13.30 -7.16
CA VAL A 4 12.34 -12.75 -5.91
C VAL A 4 13.64 -11.99 -6.17
N GLN A 5 14.56 -12.54 -6.96
CA GLN A 5 15.83 -11.89 -7.29
C GLN A 5 15.61 -10.59 -8.10
N SER A 6 14.67 -10.60 -9.05
CA SER A 6 14.31 -9.39 -9.80
C SER A 6 13.69 -8.32 -8.90
N LEU A 7 12.82 -8.72 -7.95
CA LEU A 7 12.20 -7.81 -6.99
C LEU A 7 13.25 -7.17 -6.09
N LEU A 8 14.16 -7.95 -5.51
CA LEU A 8 15.24 -7.44 -4.66
C LEU A 8 16.14 -6.46 -5.41
N LYS A 9 16.51 -6.79 -6.65
CA LYS A 9 17.31 -5.89 -7.49
C LYS A 9 16.62 -4.56 -7.78
N ASN A 10 15.29 -4.57 -7.91
CA ASN A 10 14.50 -3.41 -8.29
C ASN A 10 13.95 -2.63 -7.08
N SER A 11 13.94 -3.20 -5.87
CA SER A 11 13.41 -2.52 -4.69
C SER A 11 14.53 -1.98 -3.81
N THR A 12 14.48 -0.68 -3.54
CA THR A 12 15.35 -0.06 -2.55
C THR A 12 14.75 -0.10 -1.14
N ILE A 13 13.51 -0.59 -0.97
CA ILE A 13 12.84 -0.71 0.32
C ILE A 13 13.18 -2.02 1.02
N LEU A 14 13.28 -3.12 0.25
CA LEU A 14 13.48 -4.46 0.80
C LEU A 14 14.91 -4.68 1.34
N ASP A 15 15.88 -3.83 0.94
CA ASP A 15 17.28 -3.86 1.43
C ASP A 15 17.92 -5.27 1.37
N ASP A 16 17.77 -5.98 0.25
CA ASP A 16 18.22 -7.37 0.05
C ASP A 16 17.61 -8.43 0.99
N ASP A 17 16.60 -8.07 1.78
CA ASP A 17 15.88 -8.99 2.66
C ASP A 17 15.04 -9.98 1.84
N THR A 18 15.57 -11.20 1.75
CA THR A 18 15.00 -12.26 0.94
C THR A 18 13.70 -12.80 1.52
N ASP A 19 13.50 -12.75 2.84
CA ASP A 19 12.30 -13.29 3.50
C ASP A 19 11.10 -12.40 3.19
N ASP A 20 11.26 -11.09 3.28
CA ASP A 20 10.23 -10.12 2.91
C ASP A 20 9.85 -10.22 1.43
N ALA A 21 10.86 -10.33 0.56
CA ALA A 21 10.64 -10.47 -0.88
C ALA A 21 9.91 -11.78 -1.22
N GLN A 22 10.32 -12.91 -0.61
CA GLN A 22 9.64 -14.19 -0.77
C GLN A 22 8.19 -14.12 -0.29
N GLN A 23 7.96 -13.51 0.88
CA GLN A 23 6.62 -13.40 1.44
C GLN A 23 5.69 -12.58 0.54
N LEU A 24 6.19 -11.48 -0.02
CA LEU A 24 5.44 -10.63 -0.92
C LEU A 24 5.15 -11.33 -2.26
N VAL A 25 6.13 -12.04 -2.83
CA VAL A 25 5.94 -12.87 -4.03
C VAL A 25 4.92 -13.98 -3.79
N GLU A 26 4.99 -14.66 -2.65
CA GLU A 26 4.05 -15.72 -2.25
C GLU A 26 2.61 -15.19 -2.14
N TRP A 27 2.41 -13.99 -1.60
CA TRP A 27 1.07 -13.38 -1.56
C TRP A 27 0.50 -13.01 -2.93
N MET A 28 1.38 -12.87 -3.93
CA MET A 28 1.05 -12.47 -5.30
C MET A 28 1.02 -13.63 -6.29
N LYS A 29 1.37 -14.86 -5.88
CA LYS A 29 1.52 -16.02 -6.78
C LYS A 29 0.29 -16.33 -7.64
N ASP A 30 -0.91 -16.07 -7.12
CA ASP A 30 -2.19 -16.33 -7.81
C ASP A 30 -2.70 -15.09 -8.59
N LYS A 31 -1.89 -14.04 -8.72
CA LYS A 31 -2.24 -12.79 -9.40
C LYS A 31 -1.51 -12.69 -10.73
N LYS A 32 -2.21 -12.19 -11.75
CA LYS A 32 -1.58 -11.75 -13.00
C LYS A 32 -0.95 -10.38 -12.77
N PHE A 33 0.34 -10.35 -12.46
CA PHE A 33 1.05 -9.16 -11.99
C PHE A 33 2.52 -9.19 -12.40
N GLY A 34 3.06 -8.05 -12.84
CA GLY A 34 4.48 -7.87 -13.12
C GLY A 34 5.22 -7.29 -11.91
N TRP A 35 6.49 -7.62 -11.74
CA TRP A 35 7.37 -6.98 -10.75
C TRP A 35 8.21 -5.85 -11.37
N GLN A 36 7.61 -5.11 -12.31
CA GLN A 36 8.25 -3.94 -12.91
C GLN A 36 7.93 -2.71 -12.08
N ILE A 37 8.90 -1.84 -11.86
CA ILE A 37 8.66 -0.59 -11.16
C ILE A 37 8.00 0.42 -12.10
N CYS A 38 6.86 1.00 -11.71
CA CYS A 38 6.22 2.10 -12.45
C CYS A 38 6.42 3.45 -11.78
N TYR A 39 6.55 3.48 -10.46
CA TYR A 39 6.75 4.70 -9.70
C TYR A 39 7.75 4.48 -8.56
N ARG A 40 8.71 5.39 -8.44
CA ARG A 40 9.59 5.51 -7.27
C ARG A 40 9.62 6.97 -6.85
N ALA A 41 9.12 7.27 -5.64
CA ALA A 41 8.96 8.66 -5.21
C ALA A 41 10.28 9.47 -5.20
N SER A 42 11.41 8.81 -4.93
CA SER A 42 12.72 9.47 -4.96
C SER A 42 13.23 9.84 -6.36
N GLU A 43 12.67 9.24 -7.42
CA GLU A 43 13.06 9.49 -8.81
C GLU A 43 11.97 10.28 -9.56
N ASP A 44 10.72 9.94 -9.33
CA ASP A 44 9.58 10.48 -10.08
C ASP A 44 8.95 11.71 -9.43
N GLY A 45 9.27 11.98 -8.16
CA GLY A 45 8.68 13.04 -7.34
C GLY A 45 7.70 12.50 -6.30
N TRP A 46 7.46 13.30 -5.26
CA TRP A 46 6.61 12.94 -4.11
C TRP A 46 5.19 13.53 -4.17
N GLY A 47 4.87 14.28 -5.23
CA GLY A 47 3.56 14.89 -5.41
C GLY A 47 2.51 13.86 -5.82
N SER A 48 1.23 14.09 -5.47
CA SER A 48 0.13 13.27 -5.96
C SER A 48 0.07 13.27 -7.50
N ALA A 49 0.39 14.41 -8.13
CA ALA A 49 0.47 14.52 -9.58
C ALA A 49 1.55 13.60 -10.20
N ASP A 50 2.68 13.40 -9.50
CA ASP A 50 3.75 12.51 -9.95
C ASP A 50 3.31 11.04 -9.85
N PHE A 51 2.68 10.68 -8.73
CA PHE A 51 2.07 9.37 -8.55
C PHE A 51 1.03 9.09 -9.64
N HIS A 52 0.07 9.98 -9.86
CA HIS A 52 -0.98 9.80 -10.87
C HIS A 52 -0.41 9.73 -12.29
N ARG A 53 0.61 10.53 -12.63
CA ARG A 53 1.30 10.46 -13.93
C ARG A 53 1.90 9.08 -14.19
N LYS A 54 2.30 8.34 -13.16
CA LYS A 54 2.95 7.03 -13.26
C LYS A 54 2.04 5.83 -13.02
N CYS A 55 1.00 5.99 -12.21
CA CYS A 55 0.19 4.89 -11.70
C CYS A 55 -1.25 4.86 -12.24
N ASP A 56 -1.72 5.94 -12.87
CA ASP A 56 -3.03 5.94 -13.53
C ASP A 56 -3.01 5.02 -14.75
N ASP A 57 -4.09 4.24 -14.91
CA ASP A 57 -4.32 3.32 -16.03
C ASP A 57 -3.30 2.17 -16.16
N VAL A 58 -2.45 1.97 -15.14
CA VAL A 58 -1.43 0.89 -15.10
C VAL A 58 -1.90 -0.38 -14.39
N GLY A 59 -2.79 -0.26 -13.39
CA GLY A 59 -3.12 -1.33 -12.45
C GLY A 59 -3.48 -2.68 -13.10
N PRO A 60 -3.14 -3.83 -12.45
CA PRO A 60 -2.87 -4.01 -11.02
C PRO A 60 -1.56 -3.43 -10.49
N THR A 61 -1.51 -3.03 -9.21
CA THR A 61 -0.30 -2.47 -8.59
C THR A 61 -0.05 -3.01 -7.18
N VAL A 62 1.22 -3.13 -6.80
CA VAL A 62 1.67 -3.28 -5.40
C VAL A 62 2.38 -2.00 -4.98
N THR A 63 1.81 -1.29 -4.02
CA THR A 63 2.44 -0.13 -3.38
C THR A 63 3.22 -0.61 -2.16
N LEU A 64 4.52 -0.33 -2.12
CA LEU A 64 5.43 -0.65 -1.02
C LEU A 64 5.94 0.65 -0.38
N ILE A 65 5.88 0.74 0.95
CA ILE A 65 6.17 1.96 1.71
C ILE A 65 7.13 1.61 2.84
N LYS A 66 8.13 2.47 3.04
CA LYS A 66 9.04 2.43 4.19
C LYS A 66 8.80 3.63 5.10
N CYS A 67 8.66 3.39 6.40
CA CYS A 67 8.61 4.43 7.43
C CYS A 67 9.44 4.00 8.64
N GLY A 68 10.62 4.59 8.79
CA GLY A 68 11.62 4.12 9.75
C GLY A 68 12.02 2.67 9.46
N THR A 69 11.80 1.78 10.41
CA THR A 69 12.03 0.33 10.28
C THR A 69 10.81 -0.44 9.79
N ASN A 70 9.65 0.22 9.65
CA ASN A 70 8.42 -0.43 9.22
C ASN A 70 8.35 -0.49 7.69
N VAL A 71 7.89 -1.62 7.17
CA VAL A 71 7.70 -1.88 5.75
C VAL A 71 6.29 -2.44 5.57
N PHE A 72 5.47 -1.74 4.81
CA PHE A 72 4.05 -2.03 4.66
C PHE A 72 3.54 -1.52 3.31
N GLY A 73 2.28 -1.79 2.98
CA GLY A 73 1.78 -1.43 1.68
C GLY A 73 0.39 -1.96 1.39
N GLY A 74 0.06 -2.00 0.11
CA GLY A 74 -1.17 -2.60 -0.36
C GLY A 74 -1.08 -3.05 -1.81
N PHE A 75 -1.87 -4.07 -2.14
CA PHE A 75 -2.11 -4.53 -3.50
C PHE A 75 -3.51 -4.12 -3.93
N THR A 76 -3.66 -3.71 -5.19
CA THR A 76 -4.97 -3.54 -5.82
C THR A 76 -4.95 -3.99 -7.28
N ASP A 77 -6.04 -4.56 -7.75
CA ASP A 77 -6.32 -4.89 -9.15
C ASP A 77 -6.89 -3.69 -9.94
N GLN A 78 -7.04 -2.53 -9.30
CA GLN A 78 -7.66 -1.35 -9.89
C GLN A 78 -6.62 -0.32 -10.33
N SER A 79 -6.91 0.40 -11.42
CA SER A 79 -6.19 1.64 -11.78
C SER A 79 -6.41 2.72 -10.72
N TRP A 80 -5.43 3.61 -10.51
CA TRP A 80 -5.53 4.75 -9.58
C TRP A 80 -6.28 5.97 -10.15
N LYS A 81 -6.62 5.93 -11.44
CA LYS A 81 -7.34 7.01 -12.11
C LYS A 81 -8.74 7.16 -11.55
N VAL A 82 -9.17 8.40 -11.29
CA VAL A 82 -10.53 8.69 -10.85
C VAL A 82 -11.56 8.08 -11.81
N SER A 83 -12.59 7.42 -11.26
CA SER A 83 -13.76 7.01 -12.03
C SER A 83 -14.88 8.01 -11.83
N ALA A 84 -15.47 8.47 -12.94
CA ALA A 84 -16.60 9.40 -12.93
C ALA A 84 -17.88 8.83 -12.30
N GLN A 85 -17.97 7.50 -12.18
CA GLN A 85 -19.22 6.79 -11.85
C GLN A 85 -19.50 6.66 -10.34
N CYS A 86 -18.50 6.90 -9.49
CA CYS A 86 -18.53 6.48 -8.08
C CYS A 86 -17.88 7.51 -7.12
N GLY A 87 -17.71 8.76 -7.56
CA GLY A 87 -17.14 9.83 -6.72
C GLY A 87 -15.69 9.57 -6.28
N GLY A 88 -14.96 8.70 -7.00
CA GLY A 88 -13.57 8.34 -6.71
C GLY A 88 -13.36 6.97 -6.05
N CYS A 89 -14.40 6.28 -5.58
CA CYS A 89 -14.24 4.96 -4.94
C CYS A 89 -14.28 3.79 -5.93
N LYS A 90 -13.28 2.92 -5.97
CA LYS A 90 -13.30 1.73 -6.83
C LYS A 90 -13.54 0.44 -6.05
N ARG A 91 -14.31 -0.42 -6.71
CA ARG A 91 -14.60 -1.77 -6.26
C ARG A 91 -13.41 -2.68 -6.45
N SER A 92 -13.11 -3.52 -5.48
CA SER A 92 -12.18 -4.65 -5.62
C SER A 92 -12.57 -5.78 -4.67
N ASN A 93 -12.47 -7.02 -5.13
CA ASN A 93 -12.54 -8.22 -4.31
C ASN A 93 -11.17 -8.88 -4.09
N LEU A 94 -10.10 -8.33 -4.67
CA LEU A 94 -8.74 -8.89 -4.62
C LEU A 94 -7.78 -8.02 -3.80
N SER A 95 -8.15 -6.77 -3.52
CA SER A 95 -7.33 -5.80 -2.79
C SER A 95 -7.02 -6.27 -1.37
N PHE A 96 -5.82 -5.95 -0.92
CA PHE A 96 -5.39 -6.15 0.46
C PHE A 96 -4.36 -5.11 0.88
N VAL A 97 -4.38 -4.74 2.16
CA VAL A 97 -3.30 -3.99 2.81
C VAL A 97 -2.38 -4.99 3.51
N PHE A 98 -1.09 -4.72 3.64
CA PHE A 98 -0.16 -5.64 4.30
C PHE A 98 0.90 -4.91 5.13
N SER A 99 1.51 -5.64 6.06
CA SER A 99 2.73 -5.24 6.76
C SER A 99 3.73 -6.40 6.68
N LEU A 100 4.94 -6.10 6.22
CA LEU A 100 6.09 -7.01 6.22
C LEU A 100 6.89 -6.84 7.52
N ARG A 101 7.16 -5.59 7.89
CA ARG A 101 7.87 -5.22 9.13
C ARG A 101 7.05 -4.18 9.88
N ASN A 102 6.89 -4.39 11.19
CA ASN A 102 6.14 -3.48 12.07
C ASN A 102 6.82 -3.35 13.43
N LYS A 103 6.52 -2.25 14.13
CA LYS A 103 7.07 -1.89 15.45
C LYS A 103 6.81 -2.97 16.51
N GLU A 104 5.67 -3.65 16.42
CA GLU A 104 5.24 -4.72 17.32
C GLU A 104 5.96 -6.05 17.06
N LYS A 105 6.80 -6.13 16.01
CA LYS A 105 7.52 -7.34 15.58
C LYS A 105 6.61 -8.54 15.31
N LEU A 106 5.38 -8.27 14.88
CA LEU A 106 4.48 -9.33 14.41
C LEU A 106 5.05 -9.93 13.13
N PRO A 107 4.84 -11.25 12.90
CA PRO A 107 5.12 -11.86 11.60
C PRO A 107 4.43 -11.10 10.46
N PRO A 108 4.97 -11.14 9.23
CA PRO A 108 4.32 -10.54 8.07
C PRO A 108 2.85 -10.96 7.95
N PHE A 109 1.98 -9.99 7.68
CA PHE A 109 0.54 -10.25 7.53
C PHE A 109 -0.07 -9.44 6.39
N LYS A 110 -1.11 -10.02 5.78
CA LYS A 110 -2.01 -9.32 4.86
C LYS A 110 -3.42 -9.24 5.44
N CYS A 111 -4.10 -8.16 5.08
CA CYS A 111 -5.42 -7.76 5.50
C CYS A 111 -6.31 -7.70 4.24
N PRO A 112 -6.97 -8.82 3.85
CA PRO A 112 -7.84 -8.85 2.69
C PRO A 112 -9.06 -7.94 2.88
N ILE A 113 -9.60 -7.43 1.79
CA ILE A 113 -10.84 -6.66 1.84
C ILE A 113 -12.00 -7.47 2.45
N LYS A 114 -12.88 -6.79 3.19
CA LYS A 114 -14.13 -7.39 3.69
C LYS A 114 -15.16 -7.50 2.58
N ASN A 115 -15.91 -8.60 2.55
CA ASN A 115 -16.87 -8.89 1.47
C ASN A 115 -17.97 -7.81 1.35
N ASP A 116 -18.38 -7.21 2.46
CA ASP A 116 -19.38 -6.15 2.55
C ASP A 116 -18.81 -4.74 2.29
N GLN A 117 -17.50 -4.60 2.09
CA GLN A 117 -16.83 -3.32 1.87
C GLN A 117 -16.12 -3.22 0.51
N ILE A 118 -16.33 -4.19 -0.39
CA ILE A 118 -15.65 -4.28 -1.68
C ILE A 118 -15.78 -3.03 -2.54
N ASP A 119 -16.89 -2.30 -2.47
CA ASP A 119 -17.12 -1.07 -3.26
C ASP A 119 -16.36 0.17 -2.75
N LYS A 120 -15.67 0.04 -1.60
CA LYS A 120 -14.86 1.10 -0.98
C LYS A 120 -13.36 0.77 -0.98
N ALA A 121 -12.95 -0.20 -1.79
CA ALA A 121 -11.60 -0.77 -1.73
C ALA A 121 -10.51 0.28 -1.94
N ILE A 122 -10.68 1.13 -2.96
CA ILE A 122 -9.65 2.09 -3.40
C ILE A 122 -10.28 3.45 -3.57
N TRP A 123 -9.58 4.50 -3.17
CA TRP A 123 -10.02 5.88 -3.31
C TRP A 123 -9.09 6.63 -4.25
N CYS A 124 -9.59 6.98 -5.42
CA CYS A 124 -8.86 7.52 -6.57
C CYS A 124 -9.06 9.04 -6.67
N HIS A 125 -8.66 9.80 -5.66
CA HIS A 125 -8.79 11.26 -5.69
C HIS A 125 -7.50 11.89 -6.26
N PRO A 126 -7.56 12.84 -7.22
CA PRO A 126 -6.37 13.38 -7.90
C PRO A 126 -5.32 14.06 -7.00
N SER A 127 -5.73 14.48 -5.79
CA SER A 127 -4.85 15.10 -4.80
C SER A 127 -4.26 14.10 -3.79
N ASN A 128 -4.49 12.81 -3.99
CA ASN A 128 -4.00 11.75 -3.11
C ASN A 128 -2.86 10.98 -3.81
N GLY A 129 -1.96 10.40 -3.02
CA GLY A 129 -1.19 9.25 -3.49
C GLY A 129 -2.03 7.98 -3.41
N ALA A 130 -1.39 6.86 -3.11
CA ALA A 130 -2.10 5.62 -2.84
C ALA A 130 -3.07 5.77 -1.65
N ASN A 131 -4.33 5.40 -1.86
CA ASN A 131 -5.37 5.42 -0.83
C ASN A 131 -6.23 4.14 -0.88
N PHE A 132 -5.98 3.26 0.08
CA PHE A 132 -6.73 2.03 0.29
C PHE A 132 -7.81 2.27 1.35
N GLY A 133 -9.05 1.95 1.01
CA GLY A 133 -10.17 1.91 1.96
C GLY A 133 -10.58 3.28 2.49
N GLY A 134 -10.14 4.39 1.89
CA GLY A 134 -10.52 5.73 2.32
C GLY A 134 -9.88 6.10 3.66
N GLY A 135 -8.62 5.70 3.87
CA GLY A 135 -7.92 5.93 5.13
C GLY A 135 -7.55 4.67 5.92
N ASN A 136 -7.72 3.48 5.35
CA ASN A 136 -7.10 2.27 5.91
C ASN A 136 -5.57 2.30 5.66
N LEU A 137 -5.17 2.89 4.53
CA LEU A 137 -3.81 3.34 4.24
C LEU A 137 -3.90 4.50 3.26
N TYR A 138 -3.43 5.69 3.66
CA TYR A 138 -3.47 6.91 2.87
C TYR A 138 -2.09 7.55 2.78
N ILE A 139 -1.70 7.93 1.56
CA ILE A 139 -0.48 8.69 1.27
C ILE A 139 -0.87 10.10 0.83
N ALA A 140 -0.38 11.09 1.59
CA ALA A 140 -0.63 12.50 1.33
C ALA A 140 0.18 13.03 0.13
N ASN A 141 -0.25 14.15 -0.44
CA ASN A 141 0.58 14.91 -1.37
C ASN A 141 1.88 15.38 -0.67
N SER A 142 3.01 15.32 -1.38
CA SER A 142 4.33 15.67 -0.86
C SER A 142 4.66 14.94 0.45
N ALA A 143 4.35 13.64 0.51
CA ALA A 143 4.35 12.85 1.75
C ALA A 143 5.69 12.82 2.52
N ASN A 144 6.81 13.13 1.87
CA ASN A 144 8.12 13.19 2.52
C ASN A 144 8.38 14.48 3.32
N THR A 145 7.60 15.54 3.09
CA THR A 145 7.81 16.85 3.75
C THR A 145 6.73 17.20 4.76
N ASN A 146 5.81 16.28 5.04
CA ASN A 146 4.73 16.48 6.00
C ASN A 146 4.35 15.16 6.70
N GLN A 147 3.52 15.25 7.74
CA GLN A 147 3.04 14.09 8.51
C GLN A 147 1.55 13.84 8.29
N MET A 148 1.06 14.07 7.05
CA MET A 148 -0.36 13.95 6.72
C MET A 148 -0.74 12.58 6.12
N SER A 149 0.22 11.67 5.90
CA SER A 149 -0.11 10.28 5.56
C SER A 149 -0.60 9.56 6.81
N TYR A 150 -1.55 8.63 6.67
CA TYR A 150 -2.17 7.99 7.84
C TYR A 150 -2.81 6.63 7.56
N ALA A 151 -3.11 5.93 8.65
CA ALA A 151 -3.90 4.70 8.69
C ALA A 151 -5.03 4.78 9.75
N THR A 152 -5.61 5.97 9.93
CA THR A 152 -6.61 6.28 10.97
C THR A 152 -7.81 5.35 10.99
N CYS A 153 -8.26 4.88 9.82
CA CYS A 153 -9.41 3.99 9.69
C CYS A 153 -9.01 2.54 9.44
N PHE A 154 -7.78 2.13 9.76
CA PHE A 154 -7.33 0.77 9.50
C PHE A 154 -8.22 -0.25 10.20
N GLY A 155 -8.65 -1.25 9.43
CA GLY A 155 -9.60 -2.27 9.87
C GLY A 155 -11.06 -1.96 9.59
N SER A 156 -11.40 -0.78 9.05
CA SER A 156 -12.78 -0.47 8.65
C SER A 156 -13.19 -1.22 7.37
N VAL A 157 -12.34 -1.19 6.34
CA VAL A 157 -12.60 -1.81 5.02
C VAL A 157 -11.87 -3.14 4.85
N TYR A 158 -10.68 -3.27 5.43
CA TYR A 158 -9.85 -4.48 5.36
C TYR A 158 -9.95 -5.29 6.65
N LYS A 159 -9.82 -6.61 6.55
CA LYS A 159 -9.83 -7.53 7.71
C LYS A 159 -8.53 -7.35 8.52
N LEU A 160 -8.64 -7.31 9.83
CA LEU A 160 -7.49 -7.19 10.72
C LEU A 160 -6.92 -8.55 11.14
N PRO A 161 -5.67 -8.61 11.60
CA PRO A 161 -5.17 -9.75 12.37
C PRO A 161 -6.04 -10.00 13.61
N GLN A 162 -6.07 -11.26 14.07
CA GLN A 162 -6.85 -11.65 15.25
C GLN A 162 -6.43 -10.82 16.48
N GLY A 163 -7.41 -10.38 17.26
CA GLY A 163 -7.19 -9.61 18.49
C GLY A 163 -7.19 -8.08 18.30
N TYR A 164 -7.21 -7.58 17.07
CA TYR A 164 -7.24 -6.14 16.80
C TYR A 164 -8.66 -5.64 16.50
N GLN A 165 -8.94 -4.41 16.93
CA GLN A 165 -10.22 -3.74 16.71
C GLN A 165 -10.06 -2.59 15.71
N PRO A 166 -11.04 -2.34 14.81
CA PRO A 166 -10.96 -1.26 13.83
C PRO A 166 -10.76 0.11 14.46
N CYS A 167 -9.96 0.96 13.82
CA CYS A 167 -9.83 2.38 14.13
C CYS A 167 -9.41 2.70 15.58
N THR A 168 -8.71 1.78 16.26
CA THR A 168 -8.13 2.03 17.59
C THR A 168 -6.68 2.49 17.48
N PRO A 169 -6.13 3.19 18.48
CA PRO A 169 -4.73 3.62 18.46
C PRO A 169 -3.74 2.48 18.22
N GLN A 170 -4.01 1.30 18.79
CA GLN A 170 -3.19 0.09 18.59
C GLN A 170 -3.23 -0.39 17.14
N THR A 171 -4.39 -0.37 16.50
CA THR A 171 -4.54 -0.78 15.10
C THR A 171 -3.95 0.25 14.16
N GLN A 172 -4.13 1.54 14.44
CA GLN A 172 -3.63 2.64 13.61
C GLN A 172 -2.08 2.66 13.53
N SER A 173 -1.39 2.19 14.57
CA SER A 173 0.07 2.08 14.57
C SER A 173 0.62 0.81 13.92
N LEU A 174 -0.22 -0.17 13.56
CA LEU A 174 0.24 -1.47 13.05
C LEU A 174 1.07 -1.39 11.77
N LEU A 175 0.80 -0.39 10.93
CA LEU A 175 1.50 -0.23 9.65
C LEU A 175 2.77 0.58 9.84
N ALA A 176 2.64 1.87 10.18
CA ALA A 176 3.76 2.81 10.19
C ALA A 176 4.42 3.01 11.56
N GLY A 177 3.93 2.34 12.61
CA GLY A 177 4.34 2.55 14.01
C GLY A 177 3.66 3.73 14.69
N SER A 178 2.81 4.47 13.97
CA SER A 178 2.02 5.63 14.43
C SER A 178 0.78 5.82 13.55
N GLU A 179 -0.21 6.57 14.04
CA GLU A 179 -1.42 6.90 13.28
C GLU A 179 -1.11 7.75 12.04
N ASN A 180 -0.40 8.86 12.25
CA ASN A 180 0.12 9.75 11.22
C ASN A 180 1.61 9.50 11.00
N PHE A 181 2.07 9.54 9.76
CA PHE A 181 3.46 9.21 9.42
C PHE A 181 4.00 9.99 8.22
N THR A 182 5.32 10.00 8.12
CA THR A 182 6.09 10.57 7.00
C THR A 182 6.91 9.43 6.38
N PRO A 183 6.47 8.86 5.25
CA PRO A 183 7.22 7.80 4.60
C PRO A 183 8.60 8.29 4.12
N THR A 184 9.62 7.44 4.25
CA THR A 184 10.98 7.73 3.77
C THR A 184 11.22 7.18 2.37
N LYS A 185 10.47 6.16 1.95
CA LYS A 185 10.48 5.62 0.58
C LYS A 185 9.08 5.14 0.19
N ILE A 186 8.75 5.30 -1.09
CA ILE A 186 7.56 4.72 -1.71
C ILE A 186 7.96 4.17 -3.08
N GLU A 187 7.64 2.92 -3.33
CA GLU A 187 7.82 2.23 -4.60
C GLU A 187 6.49 1.58 -5.01
N VAL A 188 6.16 1.62 -6.30
CA VAL A 188 4.98 0.94 -6.84
C VAL A 188 5.43 0.04 -7.98
N PHE A 189 4.99 -1.21 -7.90
CA PHE A 189 5.22 -2.24 -8.90
C PHE A 189 3.93 -2.51 -9.68
N CYS A 190 4.04 -2.88 -10.96
CA CYS A 190 2.96 -3.20 -11.89
C CYS A 190 3.29 -4.39 -12.82
#